data_AF-A0A6L7F4E8-F1
#
_entry.id   AF-A0A6L7F4E8-F1
#
_cell.length_a   1.000
_cell.length_b   1.000
_cell.length_c   1.000
_cell.angle_alpha   90.00
_cell.angle_beta   90.00
_cell.angle_gamma   90.00
#
_symmetry.space_group_name_H-M   'P 1'
#
loop_
_entity.id
_entity.type
_entity.pdbx_description
1 polymer ?
#
loop_
_entity_poly.entity_id
_entity_poly.type
_entity_poly.pdbx_seq_one_letter_code
_entity_poly.pdbx_strand_id
1 'polypeptide(L)'
;MSLMKRMSLIFRSKANTALDRAEDPRETLDYSYQRQLDLLSKVRRGVADVATSRKRIELQIAQLQQQADKLQGQAEKSIQMNREDLAREALTRKSALGGQIEDLKTQHAQLQGEEEKLTLAQQRLQAKVESFRTRKETIKATYTAAEAQTRINEAMSGIGEEMGDVGMAIQRAEDKTANMQARAGAIDELIASGALDDASAINRGDDISRELEAMSSQADVEAELARMKGLSSSPQPDAIEAPASGDILADSGQGEQQAVTPERKDGQA
;
A
#
# COMPACT_ATOMS: atom_id res chain seq x y z
N MET A 1 10.62 -10.34 26.55
CA MET A 1 10.31 -11.09 25.30
C MET A 1 9.50 -10.23 24.31
N SER A 2 10.00 -9.08 23.82
CA SER A 2 9.22 -8.18 22.94
C SER A 2 9.97 -7.70 21.69
N LEU A 3 11.22 -7.23 21.84
CA LEU A 3 12.01 -6.66 20.74
C LEU A 3 12.33 -7.65 19.61
N MET A 4 12.74 -8.89 19.92
CA MET A 4 13.07 -9.90 18.91
C MET A 4 11.84 -10.33 18.07
N LYS A 5 10.65 -10.42 18.69
CA LYS A 5 9.40 -10.68 17.95
C LYS A 5 9.04 -9.53 17.01
N ARG A 6 9.25 -8.27 17.43
CA ARG A 6 9.05 -7.09 16.58
C ARG A 6 10.02 -7.03 15.40
N MET A 7 11.31 -7.33 15.62
CA MET A 7 12.31 -7.40 14.52
C MET A 7 11.94 -8.48 13.49
N SER A 8 11.56 -9.67 13.96
CA SER A 8 11.13 -10.78 13.09
C SER A 8 9.87 -10.43 12.29
N LEU A 9 8.89 -9.75 12.91
CA LEU A 9 7.69 -9.27 12.24
C LEU A 9 8.01 -8.24 11.13
N ILE A 10 8.91 -7.29 11.38
CA ILE A 10 9.31 -6.28 10.38
C ILE A 10 10.04 -6.93 9.20
N PHE A 11 10.87 -7.95 9.44
CA PHE A 11 11.53 -8.70 8.37
C PHE A 11 10.56 -9.58 7.58
N ARG A 12 9.62 -10.28 8.25
CA ARG A 12 8.57 -11.06 7.59
C ARG A 12 7.62 -10.18 6.78
N SER A 13 7.17 -9.04 7.31
CA SER A 13 6.29 -8.14 6.56
C SER A 13 6.99 -7.55 5.34
N LYS A 14 8.26 -7.13 5.45
CA LYS A 14 9.05 -6.68 4.29
C LYS A 14 9.29 -7.78 3.25
N ALA A 15 9.47 -9.03 3.68
CA ALA A 15 9.58 -10.17 2.77
C ALA A 15 8.25 -10.45 2.04
N ASN A 16 7.12 -10.45 2.76
CA ASN A 16 5.79 -10.57 2.16
C ASN A 16 5.51 -9.43 1.17
N THR A 17 5.67 -8.17 1.60
CA THR A 17 5.46 -7.00 0.74
C THR A 17 6.36 -6.99 -0.50
N ALA A 18 7.54 -7.61 -0.47
CA ALA A 18 8.39 -7.78 -1.65
C ALA A 18 7.90 -8.91 -2.58
N LEU A 19 7.34 -9.99 -2.02
CA LEU A 19 6.71 -11.08 -2.76
C LEU A 19 5.40 -10.61 -3.43
N ASP A 20 4.53 -9.96 -2.66
CA ASP A 20 3.27 -9.36 -3.12
C ASP A 20 3.52 -8.30 -4.21
N ARG A 21 4.67 -7.61 -4.18
CA ARG A 21 5.09 -6.69 -5.25
C ARG A 21 5.51 -7.38 -6.54
N ALA A 22 6.15 -8.56 -6.43
CA ALA A 22 6.50 -9.36 -7.60
C ALA A 22 5.26 -9.93 -8.30
N GLU A 23 4.14 -10.04 -7.58
CA GLU A 23 2.84 -10.46 -8.11
C GLU A 23 1.90 -9.30 -8.50
N ASP A 24 2.24 -8.04 -8.18
CA ASP A 24 1.36 -6.90 -8.48
C ASP A 24 1.19 -6.68 -10.00
N PRO A 25 -0.01 -6.92 -10.58
CA PRO A 25 -0.23 -6.76 -12.01
C PRO A 25 -0.10 -5.30 -12.46
N ARG A 26 -0.17 -4.32 -11.54
CA ARG A 26 -0.05 -2.90 -11.85
C ARG A 26 1.34 -2.56 -12.38
N GLU A 27 2.40 -2.99 -11.69
CA GLU A 27 3.79 -2.70 -12.06
C GLU A 27 4.19 -3.42 -13.37
N THR A 28 3.79 -4.69 -13.53
CA THR A 28 4.09 -5.49 -14.75
C THR A 28 3.37 -4.98 -16.00
N LEU A 29 2.15 -4.46 -15.87
CA LEU A 29 1.41 -3.82 -16.98
C LEU A 29 2.02 -2.45 -17.34
N ASP A 30 2.45 -1.64 -16.37
CA ASP A 30 3.12 -0.36 -16.64
C ASP A 30 4.45 -0.56 -17.38
N TYR A 31 5.27 -1.53 -16.96
CA TYR A 31 6.49 -1.92 -17.68
C TYR A 31 6.20 -2.40 -19.11
N SER A 32 5.18 -3.26 -19.27
CA SER A 32 4.76 -3.77 -20.59
C SER A 32 4.30 -2.64 -21.51
N TYR A 33 3.60 -1.64 -20.99
CA TYR A 33 3.18 -0.46 -21.74
C TYR A 33 4.37 0.41 -22.18
N GLN A 34 5.33 0.66 -21.29
CA GLN A 34 6.56 1.39 -21.61
C GLN A 34 7.37 0.66 -22.71
N ARG A 35 7.46 -0.67 -22.65
CA ARG A 35 8.12 -1.47 -23.70
C ARG A 35 7.41 -1.38 -25.05
N GLN A 36 6.08 -1.31 -25.06
CA GLN A 36 5.30 -1.09 -26.28
C GLN A 36 5.50 0.32 -26.86
N LEU A 37 5.63 1.35 -26.02
CA LEU A 37 5.95 2.72 -26.44
C LEU A 37 7.36 2.83 -27.05
N ASP A 38 8.36 2.20 -26.44
CA ASP A 38 9.72 2.09 -27.00
C ASP A 38 9.71 1.41 -28.38
N LEU A 39 8.98 0.29 -28.52
CA LEU A 39 8.82 -0.40 -29.80
C LEU A 39 8.13 0.50 -30.84
N LEU A 40 7.07 1.22 -30.47
CA LEU A 40 6.38 2.16 -31.37
C LEU A 40 7.31 3.32 -31.81
N SER A 41 8.14 3.82 -30.90
CA SER A 41 9.16 4.83 -31.23
C SER A 41 10.20 4.29 -32.21
N LYS A 42 10.68 3.06 -32.01
CA LYS A 42 11.62 2.39 -32.93
C LYS A 42 11.04 2.16 -34.32
N VAL A 43 9.78 1.70 -34.41
CA VAL A 43 9.09 1.53 -35.70
C VAL A 43 8.90 2.89 -36.40
N ARG A 44 8.53 3.95 -35.68
CA ARG A 44 8.43 5.31 -36.25
C ARG A 44 9.75 5.83 -36.81
N ARG A 45 10.89 5.57 -36.13
CA ARG A 45 12.22 5.89 -36.66
C ARG A 45 12.52 5.10 -37.94
N GLY A 46 12.31 3.78 -37.92
CA GLY A 46 12.52 2.92 -39.10
C GLY A 46 11.70 3.34 -40.33
N VAL A 47 10.44 3.77 -40.15
CA VAL A 47 9.63 4.37 -41.24
C VAL A 47 10.31 5.63 -41.78
N ALA A 48 10.76 6.54 -40.90
CA ALA A 48 11.43 7.77 -41.30
C ALA A 48 12.77 7.52 -42.00
N ASP A 49 13.54 6.53 -41.58
CA ASP A 49 14.83 6.14 -42.19
C ASP A 49 14.63 5.59 -43.62
N VAL A 50 13.60 4.78 -43.84
CA VAL A 50 13.21 4.28 -45.18
C VAL A 50 12.70 5.42 -46.05
N ALA A 51 11.80 6.27 -45.54
CA ALA A 51 11.29 7.44 -46.27
C ALA A 51 12.43 8.43 -46.66
N THR A 52 13.40 8.64 -45.78
CA THR A 52 14.61 9.45 -46.05
C THR A 52 15.45 8.82 -47.16
N SER A 53 15.63 7.50 -47.12
CA SER A 53 16.38 6.74 -48.12
C SER A 53 15.70 6.79 -49.49
N ARG A 54 14.37 6.59 -49.54
CA ARG A 54 13.57 6.75 -50.76
C ARG A 54 13.68 8.17 -51.33
N LYS A 55 13.58 9.20 -50.48
CA LYS A 55 13.69 10.59 -50.92
C LYS A 55 15.08 10.93 -51.46
N ARG A 56 16.15 10.32 -50.91
CA ARG A 56 17.51 10.45 -51.45
C ARG A 56 17.60 9.88 -52.87
N ILE A 57 17.03 8.69 -53.12
CA ILE A 57 16.98 8.09 -54.47
C ILE A 57 16.14 8.95 -55.41
N GLU A 58 14.99 9.47 -54.96
CA GLU A 58 14.12 10.36 -55.75
C GLU A 58 14.88 11.61 -56.23
N LEU A 59 15.71 12.22 -55.36
CA LEU A 59 16.56 13.36 -55.72
C LEU A 59 17.68 12.97 -56.70
N GLN A 60 18.27 11.78 -56.57
CA GLN A 60 19.26 11.27 -57.53
C GLN A 60 18.66 11.03 -58.92
N ILE A 61 17.46 10.43 -58.99
CA ILE A 61 16.70 10.28 -60.25
C ILE A 61 16.47 11.64 -60.89
N ALA A 62 16.01 12.64 -60.14
CA ALA A 62 15.78 13.99 -60.66
C ALA A 62 17.08 14.64 -61.20
N GLN A 63 18.22 14.45 -60.53
CA GLN A 63 19.52 14.95 -60.99
C GLN A 63 20.00 14.28 -62.28
N LEU A 64 19.80 12.96 -62.43
CA LEU A 64 20.16 12.24 -63.65
C LEU A 64 19.21 12.58 -64.80
N GLN A 65 17.92 12.75 -64.53
CA GLN A 65 16.94 13.19 -65.52
C GLN A 65 17.31 14.56 -66.10
N GLN A 66 17.64 15.55 -65.24
CA GLN A 66 18.12 16.85 -65.69
C GLN A 66 19.40 16.79 -66.54
N GLN A 67 20.27 15.78 -66.35
CA GLN A 67 21.45 15.56 -67.19
C GLN A 67 21.06 14.92 -68.53
N ALA A 68 20.14 13.95 -68.52
CA ALA A 68 19.59 13.33 -69.72
C ALA A 68 18.86 14.35 -70.61
N ASP A 69 18.12 15.29 -70.02
CA ASP A 69 17.41 16.37 -70.72
C ASP A 69 18.38 17.39 -71.32
N LYS A 70 19.48 17.71 -70.63
CA LYS A 70 20.58 18.54 -71.18
C LYS A 70 21.25 17.87 -72.37
N LEU A 71 21.51 16.57 -72.30
CA LEU A 71 22.09 15.80 -73.42
C LEU A 71 21.11 15.71 -74.60
N GLN A 72 19.81 15.59 -74.34
CA GLN A 72 18.76 15.66 -75.36
C GLN A 72 18.81 16.99 -76.12
N GLY A 73 18.81 18.13 -75.41
CA GLY A 73 18.90 19.46 -76.03
C GLY A 73 20.24 19.70 -76.76
N GLN A 74 21.34 19.11 -76.29
CA GLN A 74 22.62 19.13 -77.01
C GLN A 74 22.55 18.33 -78.32
N ALA A 75 21.92 17.16 -78.32
CA ALA A 75 21.72 16.36 -79.53
C ALA A 75 20.85 17.10 -80.57
N GLU A 76 19.71 17.66 -80.15
CA GLU A 76 18.81 18.44 -81.00
C GLU A 76 19.53 19.65 -81.63
N LYS A 77 20.29 20.40 -80.83
CA LYS A 77 21.09 21.53 -81.33
C LYS A 77 22.20 21.08 -82.30
N SER A 78 22.78 19.90 -82.09
CA SER A 78 23.84 19.37 -82.95
C SER A 78 23.28 18.93 -84.31
N ILE A 79 22.07 18.34 -84.33
CA ILE A 79 21.32 18.04 -85.56
C ILE A 79 21.01 19.33 -86.33
N GLN A 80 20.52 20.38 -85.66
CA GLN A 80 20.27 21.69 -86.30
C GLN A 80 21.54 22.32 -86.92
N MET A 81 22.72 21.95 -86.44
CA MET A 81 24.02 22.38 -86.96
C MET A 81 24.64 21.40 -87.98
N ASN A 82 23.90 20.38 -88.42
CA ASN A 82 24.37 19.29 -89.29
C ASN A 82 25.60 18.54 -88.72
N ARG A 83 25.70 18.42 -87.39
CA ARG A 83 26.75 17.68 -86.67
C ARG A 83 26.20 16.39 -86.07
N GLU A 84 25.96 15.40 -86.93
CA GLU A 84 25.39 14.11 -86.55
C GLU A 84 26.29 13.27 -85.64
N ASP A 85 27.60 13.48 -85.72
CA ASP A 85 28.62 12.87 -84.86
C ASP A 85 28.43 13.26 -83.39
N LEU A 86 28.34 14.57 -83.12
CA LEU A 86 28.09 15.11 -81.78
C LEU A 86 26.69 14.75 -81.28
N ALA A 87 25.69 14.73 -82.16
CA ALA A 87 24.34 14.28 -81.81
C ALA A 87 24.33 12.80 -81.37
N ARG A 88 25.04 11.93 -82.10
CA ARG A 88 25.17 10.51 -81.77
C ARG A 88 25.87 10.32 -80.42
N GLU A 89 26.97 11.04 -80.17
CA GLU A 89 27.70 10.99 -78.89
C GLU A 89 26.81 11.43 -77.70
N ALA A 90 26.08 12.54 -77.85
CA ALA A 90 25.17 13.04 -76.83
C ALA A 90 24.04 12.04 -76.52
N LEU A 91 23.46 11.40 -77.55
CA LEU A 91 22.44 10.37 -77.40
C LEU A 91 23.01 9.08 -76.76
N THR A 92 24.23 8.67 -77.08
CA THR A 92 24.90 7.53 -76.42
C THR A 92 25.07 7.81 -74.92
N ARG A 93 25.53 9.01 -74.54
CA ARG A 93 25.63 9.41 -73.12
C ARG A 93 24.27 9.45 -72.44
N LYS A 94 23.23 9.97 -73.12
CA LYS A 94 21.86 9.99 -72.60
C LYS A 94 21.33 8.57 -72.35
N SER A 95 21.60 7.63 -73.26
CA SER A 95 21.21 6.23 -73.13
C SER A 95 21.83 5.57 -71.90
N ALA A 96 23.12 5.85 -71.61
CA ALA A 96 23.79 5.37 -70.41
C ALA A 96 23.16 5.91 -69.10
N LEU A 97 22.74 7.18 -69.08
CA LEU A 97 21.98 7.74 -67.95
C LEU A 97 20.59 7.10 -67.82
N GLY A 98 19.95 6.77 -68.95
CA GLY A 98 18.65 6.08 -68.98
C GLY A 98 18.65 4.77 -68.21
N GLY A 99 19.68 3.93 -68.39
CA GLY A 99 19.85 2.69 -67.61
C GLY A 99 19.92 2.96 -66.10
N GLN A 100 20.78 3.89 -65.67
CA GLN A 100 20.93 4.26 -64.26
C GLN A 100 19.62 4.81 -63.64
N ILE A 101 18.82 5.54 -64.44
CA ILE A 101 17.52 6.07 -64.02
C ILE A 101 16.53 4.93 -63.77
N GLU A 102 16.45 3.93 -64.65
CA GLU A 102 15.54 2.78 -64.45
C GLU A 102 15.95 1.87 -63.28
N ASP A 103 17.26 1.68 -63.07
CA ASP A 103 17.78 0.97 -61.89
C ASP A 103 17.35 1.69 -60.59
N LEU A 104 17.53 3.01 -60.51
CA LEU A 104 17.13 3.80 -59.35
C LEU A 104 15.60 3.89 -59.18
N LYS A 105 14.82 3.95 -60.27
CA LYS A 105 13.35 3.87 -60.19
C LYS A 105 12.89 2.54 -59.59
N THR A 106 13.54 1.44 -59.97
CA THR A 106 13.25 0.11 -59.41
C THR A 106 13.53 0.08 -57.90
N GLN A 107 14.67 0.63 -57.46
CA GLN A 107 15.00 0.77 -56.04
C GLN A 107 14.04 1.70 -55.28
N HIS A 108 13.62 2.82 -55.89
CA HIS A 108 12.64 3.74 -55.31
C HIS A 108 11.29 3.05 -55.09
N ALA A 109 10.80 2.31 -56.09
CA ALA A 109 9.55 1.56 -56.00
C ALA A 109 9.61 0.45 -54.93
N GLN A 110 10.76 -0.22 -54.77
CA GLN A 110 10.97 -1.16 -53.68
C GLN A 110 10.89 -0.47 -52.31
N LEU A 111 11.64 0.62 -52.11
CA LEU A 111 11.63 1.37 -50.85
C LEU A 111 10.25 1.97 -50.55
N GLN A 112 9.48 2.38 -51.56
CA GLN A 112 8.10 2.83 -51.38
C GLN A 112 7.21 1.69 -50.86
N GLY A 113 7.29 0.50 -51.47
CA GLY A 113 6.54 -0.67 -51.01
C GLY A 113 6.96 -1.14 -49.61
N GLU A 114 8.20 -0.87 -49.18
CA GLU A 114 8.67 -1.11 -47.81
C GLU A 114 8.16 -0.03 -46.82
N GLU A 115 8.19 1.25 -47.20
CA GLU A 115 7.65 2.38 -46.42
C GLU A 115 6.14 2.19 -46.14
N GLU A 116 5.36 1.81 -47.15
CA GLU A 116 3.93 1.54 -47.03
C GLU A 116 3.65 0.37 -46.06
N LYS A 117 4.39 -0.74 -46.18
CA LYS A 117 4.28 -1.90 -45.27
C LYS A 117 4.62 -1.52 -43.83
N LEU A 118 5.70 -0.77 -43.61
CA LEU A 118 6.12 -0.31 -42.29
C LEU A 118 5.12 0.69 -41.70
N THR A 119 4.54 1.56 -42.52
CA THR A 119 3.49 2.51 -42.10
C THR A 119 2.23 1.77 -41.64
N LEU A 120 1.77 0.76 -42.38
CA LEU A 120 0.65 -0.09 -41.95
C LEU A 120 0.97 -0.88 -40.67
N ALA A 121 2.20 -1.37 -40.52
CA ALA A 121 2.65 -2.01 -39.27
C ALA A 121 2.68 -1.02 -38.09
N GLN A 122 3.12 0.22 -38.31
CA GLN A 122 3.15 1.31 -37.33
C GLN A 122 1.74 1.68 -36.86
N GLN A 123 0.77 1.79 -37.77
CA GLN A 123 -0.63 2.07 -37.44
C GLN A 123 -1.25 0.93 -36.62
N ARG A 124 -1.04 -0.33 -37.03
CA ARG A 124 -1.50 -1.52 -36.29
C ARG A 124 -0.88 -1.61 -34.91
N LEU A 125 0.41 -1.30 -34.77
CA LEU A 125 1.08 -1.26 -33.47
C LEU A 125 0.49 -0.15 -32.59
N GLN A 126 0.30 1.05 -33.11
CA GLN A 126 -0.30 2.17 -32.37
C GLN A 126 -1.71 1.83 -31.85
N ALA A 127 -2.56 1.18 -32.67
CA ALA A 127 -3.87 0.72 -32.23
C ALA A 127 -3.79 -0.35 -31.12
N LYS A 128 -2.79 -1.25 -31.17
CA LYS A 128 -2.53 -2.22 -30.08
C LYS A 128 -2.04 -1.55 -28.80
N VAL A 129 -1.17 -0.54 -28.90
CA VAL A 129 -0.69 0.21 -27.72
C VAL A 129 -1.83 0.94 -27.02
N GLU A 130 -2.75 1.57 -27.77
CA GLU A 130 -3.89 2.26 -27.15
C GLU A 130 -4.91 1.28 -26.54
N SER A 131 -5.20 0.15 -27.20
CA SER A 131 -6.07 -0.87 -26.58
C SER A 131 -5.45 -1.52 -25.35
N PHE A 132 -4.11 -1.66 -25.31
CA PHE A 132 -3.38 -2.10 -24.14
C PHE A 132 -3.43 -1.07 -23.00
N ARG A 133 -3.30 0.23 -23.31
CA ARG A 133 -3.46 1.33 -22.33
C ARG A 133 -4.82 1.25 -21.65
N THR A 134 -5.91 1.17 -22.41
CA THR A 134 -7.27 1.05 -21.85
C THR A 134 -7.41 -0.20 -20.98
N ARG A 135 -6.98 -1.36 -21.49
CA ARG A 135 -7.02 -2.63 -20.74
C ARG A 135 -6.20 -2.57 -19.44
N LYS A 136 -5.03 -1.91 -19.48
CA LYS A 136 -4.21 -1.68 -18.29
C LYS A 136 -4.98 -0.90 -17.24
N GLU A 137 -5.52 0.27 -17.56
CA GLU A 137 -6.27 1.06 -16.57
C GLU A 137 -7.50 0.32 -16.03
N THR A 138 -8.21 -0.44 -16.87
CA THR A 138 -9.29 -1.33 -16.41
C THR A 138 -8.79 -2.37 -15.40
N ILE A 139 -7.71 -3.08 -15.70
CA ILE A 139 -7.16 -4.09 -14.77
C ILE A 139 -6.65 -3.45 -13.47
N LYS A 140 -5.97 -2.29 -13.55
CA LYS A 140 -5.51 -1.55 -12.36
C LYS A 140 -6.69 -1.13 -11.47
N ALA A 141 -7.79 -0.67 -12.07
CA ALA A 141 -9.02 -0.32 -11.34
C ALA A 141 -9.70 -1.55 -10.72
N THR A 142 -9.92 -2.62 -11.49
CA THR A 142 -10.52 -3.87 -11.00
C THR A 142 -9.70 -4.51 -9.88
N TYR A 143 -8.36 -4.54 -10.01
CA TYR A 143 -7.48 -5.03 -8.96
C TYR A 143 -7.60 -4.20 -7.68
N THR A 144 -7.60 -2.87 -7.79
CA THR A 144 -7.76 -1.97 -6.62
C THR A 144 -9.13 -2.13 -5.95
N ALA A 145 -10.20 -2.36 -6.73
CA ALA A 145 -11.53 -2.67 -6.19
C ALA A 145 -11.58 -4.02 -5.48
N ALA A 146 -10.93 -5.06 -6.03
CA ALA A 146 -10.81 -6.36 -5.38
C ALA A 146 -9.97 -6.29 -4.09
N GLU A 147 -8.85 -5.57 -4.11
CA GLU A 147 -8.00 -5.29 -2.93
C GLU A 147 -8.81 -4.60 -1.82
N ALA A 148 -9.65 -3.62 -2.16
CA ALA A 148 -10.55 -2.97 -1.21
C ALA A 148 -11.64 -3.91 -0.67
N GLN A 149 -12.26 -4.73 -1.53
CA GLN A 149 -13.29 -5.69 -1.11
C GLN A 149 -12.72 -6.75 -0.15
N THR A 150 -11.52 -7.27 -0.42
CA THR A 150 -10.83 -8.21 0.48
C THR A 150 -10.58 -7.57 1.83
N ARG A 151 -10.03 -6.34 1.88
CA ARG A 151 -9.82 -5.61 3.15
C ARG A 151 -11.12 -5.37 3.93
N ILE A 152 -12.22 -5.07 3.25
CA ILE A 152 -13.53 -4.90 3.90
C ILE A 152 -14.02 -6.23 4.49
N ASN A 153 -13.89 -7.33 3.74
CA ASN A 153 -14.28 -8.66 4.22
C ASN A 153 -13.41 -9.12 5.41
N GLU A 154 -12.10 -8.89 5.37
CA GLU A 154 -11.16 -9.16 6.46
C GLU A 154 -11.51 -8.34 7.71
N ALA A 155 -11.74 -7.03 7.57
CA ALA A 155 -12.13 -6.16 8.67
C ALA A 155 -13.48 -6.57 9.27
N MET A 156 -14.47 -6.91 8.44
CA MET A 156 -15.78 -7.39 8.90
C MET A 156 -15.69 -8.74 9.61
N SER A 157 -14.82 -9.65 9.13
CA SER A 157 -14.57 -10.93 9.78
C SER A 157 -13.88 -10.77 11.14
N GLY A 158 -12.91 -9.87 11.25
CA GLY A 158 -12.24 -9.55 12.52
C GLY A 158 -13.17 -8.90 13.54
N ILE A 159 -14.05 -7.98 13.08
CA ILE A 159 -15.13 -7.43 13.91
C ILE A 159 -16.10 -8.55 14.33
N GLY A 160 -16.37 -9.53 13.46
CA GLY A 160 -17.20 -10.69 13.77
C GLY A 160 -16.66 -11.56 14.90
N GLU A 161 -15.34 -11.81 14.94
CA GLU A 161 -14.69 -12.50 16.07
C GLU A 161 -14.78 -11.69 17.36
N GLU A 162 -14.42 -10.39 17.33
CA GLU A 162 -14.44 -9.52 18.51
C GLU A 162 -15.87 -9.32 19.06
N MET A 163 -16.86 -9.13 18.20
CA MET A 163 -18.27 -9.04 18.62
C MET A 163 -18.83 -10.38 19.14
N GLY A 164 -18.34 -11.52 18.65
CA GLY A 164 -18.69 -12.84 19.17
C GLY A 164 -18.21 -13.02 20.62
N ASP A 165 -16.96 -12.65 20.90
CA ASP A 165 -16.39 -12.70 22.25
C ASP A 165 -17.07 -11.73 23.22
N VAL A 166 -17.38 -10.50 22.77
CA VAL A 166 -18.14 -9.51 23.56
C VAL A 166 -19.57 -10.01 23.83
N GLY A 167 -20.25 -10.58 22.84
CA GLY A 167 -21.60 -11.15 23.01
C GLY A 167 -21.62 -12.28 24.05
N MET A 168 -20.67 -13.21 23.99
CA MET A 168 -20.52 -14.25 25.01
C MET A 168 -20.16 -13.70 26.40
N ALA A 169 -19.44 -12.58 26.49
CA ALA A 169 -19.13 -11.93 27.76
C ALA A 169 -20.36 -11.25 28.38
N ILE A 170 -21.20 -10.60 27.56
CA ILE A 170 -22.48 -10.01 27.98
C ILE A 170 -23.44 -11.09 28.47
N GLN A 171 -23.65 -12.16 27.71
CA GLN A 171 -24.55 -13.25 28.10
C GLN A 171 -24.12 -13.90 29.44
N ARG A 172 -22.81 -14.11 29.65
CA ARG A 172 -22.28 -14.57 30.95
C ARG A 172 -22.52 -13.60 32.10
N ALA A 173 -22.57 -12.30 31.84
CA ALA A 173 -22.90 -11.29 32.85
C ALA A 173 -24.40 -11.26 33.17
N GLU A 174 -25.25 -11.42 32.14
CA GLU A 174 -26.71 -11.53 32.28
C GLU A 174 -27.10 -12.80 33.05
N ASP A 175 -26.59 -13.97 32.67
CA ASP A 175 -26.81 -15.25 33.37
C ASP A 175 -26.40 -15.18 34.84
N LYS A 176 -25.26 -14.54 35.13
CA LYS A 176 -24.77 -14.35 36.51
C LYS A 176 -25.66 -13.40 37.30
N THR A 177 -26.19 -12.37 36.66
CA THR A 177 -27.12 -11.40 37.28
C THR A 177 -28.47 -12.05 37.55
N ALA A 178 -29.02 -12.81 36.60
CA ALA A 178 -30.26 -13.57 36.77
C ALA A 178 -30.12 -14.62 37.88
N ASN A 179 -28.98 -15.33 37.96
CA ASN A 179 -28.71 -16.27 39.05
C ASN A 179 -28.60 -15.56 40.42
N MET A 180 -27.98 -14.37 40.46
CA MET A 180 -27.92 -13.55 41.68
C MET A 180 -29.30 -13.06 42.12
N GLN A 181 -30.15 -12.62 41.17
CA GLN A 181 -31.53 -12.21 41.42
C GLN A 181 -32.41 -13.39 41.87
N ALA A 182 -32.28 -14.55 41.25
CA ALA A 182 -32.99 -15.77 41.65
C ALA A 182 -32.59 -16.23 43.06
N ARG A 183 -31.29 -16.12 43.42
CA ARG A 183 -30.82 -16.36 44.79
C ARG A 183 -31.37 -15.34 45.78
N ALA A 184 -31.41 -14.06 45.43
CA ALA A 184 -31.99 -13.02 46.27
C ALA A 184 -33.48 -13.28 46.53
N GLY A 185 -34.26 -13.54 45.47
CA GLY A 185 -35.68 -13.88 45.58
C GLY A 185 -35.92 -15.17 46.39
N ALA A 186 -35.09 -16.20 46.21
CA ALA A 186 -35.19 -17.41 47.04
C ALA A 186 -34.83 -17.16 48.52
N ILE A 187 -33.91 -16.24 48.82
CA ILE A 187 -33.62 -15.80 50.19
C ILE A 187 -34.81 -15.02 50.75
N ASP A 188 -35.39 -14.10 49.99
CA ASP A 188 -36.57 -13.33 50.40
C ASP A 188 -37.79 -14.24 50.66
N GLU A 189 -38.00 -15.28 49.84
CA GLU A 189 -39.02 -16.33 50.08
C GLU A 189 -38.71 -17.18 51.32
N LEU A 190 -37.43 -17.52 51.58
CA LEU A 190 -37.01 -18.24 52.80
C LEU A 190 -37.18 -17.38 54.08
N ILE A 191 -37.06 -16.05 53.97
CA ILE A 191 -37.38 -15.10 55.05
C ILE A 191 -38.91 -15.06 55.24
N ALA A 192 -39.66 -14.84 54.17
CA ALA A 192 -41.12 -14.70 54.21
C ALA A 192 -41.86 -15.98 54.66
N SER A 193 -41.29 -17.16 54.40
CA SER A 193 -41.82 -18.45 54.84
C SER A 193 -41.40 -18.85 56.26
N GLY A 194 -40.52 -18.09 56.92
CA GLY A 194 -40.02 -18.38 58.26
C GLY A 194 -39.00 -19.53 58.35
N ALA A 195 -38.57 -20.10 57.22
CA ALA A 195 -37.61 -21.22 57.21
C ALA A 195 -36.22 -20.81 57.74
N LEU A 196 -35.84 -19.54 57.62
CA LEU A 196 -34.61 -19.00 58.20
C LEU A 196 -34.68 -18.81 59.73
N ASP A 197 -35.87 -18.64 60.31
CA ASP A 197 -36.07 -18.66 61.76
C ASP A 197 -35.92 -20.08 62.34
N ASP A 198 -36.21 -21.12 61.56
CA ASP A 198 -35.98 -22.52 61.95
C ASP A 198 -34.48 -22.90 61.85
N ALA A 199 -33.76 -22.41 60.82
CA ALA A 199 -32.31 -22.57 60.75
C ALA A 199 -31.57 -21.88 61.91
N SER A 200 -32.09 -20.74 62.40
CA SER A 200 -31.60 -20.09 63.62
C SER A 200 -32.18 -20.65 64.93
N ALA A 201 -33.18 -21.54 64.85
CA ALA A 201 -33.59 -22.39 65.97
C ALA A 201 -32.69 -23.62 66.12
N ILE A 202 -32.26 -24.24 65.01
CA ILE A 202 -31.37 -25.42 64.99
C ILE A 202 -29.96 -25.10 65.55
N ASN A 203 -29.51 -23.84 65.50
CA ASN A 203 -28.19 -23.43 65.98
C ASN A 203 -28.20 -22.57 67.27
N ARG A 204 -29.25 -22.71 68.11
CA ARG A 204 -29.30 -22.08 69.45
C ARG A 204 -28.78 -23.05 70.53
N GLY A 205 -27.48 -22.98 70.78
CA GLY A 205 -26.73 -23.87 71.66
C GLY A 205 -26.25 -25.11 70.88
N ASP A 206 -25.02 -25.60 71.04
CA ASP A 206 -24.28 -25.68 72.31
C ASP A 206 -22.75 -25.60 72.14
N ASP A 207 -22.22 -25.39 70.92
CA ASP A 207 -20.77 -25.56 70.64
C ASP A 207 -20.00 -24.24 70.44
N ILE A 208 -20.44 -23.31 69.59
CA ILE A 208 -19.67 -22.06 69.32
C ILE A 208 -19.55 -21.19 70.60
N SER A 209 -20.59 -21.13 71.42
CA SER A 209 -20.52 -20.43 72.72
C SER A 209 -19.59 -21.13 73.70
N ARG A 210 -19.53 -22.48 73.69
CA ARG A 210 -18.60 -23.26 74.53
C ARG A 210 -17.15 -23.06 74.10
N GLU A 211 -16.89 -23.03 72.80
CA GLU A 211 -15.56 -22.81 72.23
C GLU A 211 -15.07 -21.39 72.56
N LEU A 212 -15.95 -20.38 72.42
CA LEU A 212 -15.63 -18.99 72.81
C LEU A 212 -15.41 -18.83 74.32
N GLU A 213 -16.18 -19.51 75.16
CA GLU A 213 -16.02 -19.43 76.62
C GLU A 213 -14.83 -20.27 77.13
N ALA A 214 -14.44 -21.33 76.42
CA ALA A 214 -13.18 -22.02 76.61
C ALA A 214 -11.98 -21.15 76.20
N MET A 215 -12.07 -20.44 75.07
CA MET A 215 -11.03 -19.48 74.65
C MET A 215 -10.95 -18.26 75.57
N SER A 216 -12.08 -17.73 76.07
CA SER A 216 -12.06 -16.61 77.02
C SER A 216 -11.52 -17.04 78.39
N SER A 217 -11.95 -18.18 78.93
CA SER A 217 -11.42 -18.68 80.21
C SER A 217 -9.93 -19.02 80.13
N GLN A 218 -9.42 -19.48 78.98
CA GLN A 218 -7.98 -19.64 78.80
C GLN A 218 -7.25 -18.29 78.67
N ALA A 219 -7.79 -17.32 77.91
CA ALA A 219 -7.22 -15.97 77.80
C ALA A 219 -7.24 -15.19 79.13
N ASP A 220 -8.29 -15.33 79.93
CA ASP A 220 -8.42 -14.71 81.25
C ASP A 220 -7.47 -15.34 82.27
N VAL A 221 -7.25 -16.67 82.22
CA VAL A 221 -6.21 -17.34 83.02
C VAL A 221 -4.82 -16.89 82.59
N GLU A 222 -4.53 -16.76 81.28
CA GLU A 222 -3.26 -16.24 80.78
C GLU A 222 -3.03 -14.77 81.23
N ALA A 223 -4.09 -13.95 81.22
CA ALA A 223 -4.06 -12.55 81.66
C ALA A 223 -3.87 -12.41 83.19
N GLU A 224 -4.51 -13.25 83.99
CA GLU A 224 -4.35 -13.25 85.45
C GLU A 224 -2.99 -13.84 85.87
N LEU A 225 -2.47 -14.83 85.14
CA LEU A 225 -1.10 -15.34 85.30
C LEU A 225 -0.06 -14.26 84.91
N ALA A 226 -0.31 -13.49 83.85
CA ALA A 226 0.53 -12.36 83.47
C ALA A 226 0.52 -11.24 84.52
N ARG A 227 -0.62 -10.97 85.17
CA ARG A 227 -0.72 -10.04 86.31
C ARG A 227 0.04 -10.55 87.54
N MET A 228 -0.10 -11.83 87.90
CA MET A 228 0.65 -12.43 89.01
C MET A 228 2.16 -12.48 88.74
N LYS A 229 2.58 -12.67 87.48
CA LYS A 229 4.00 -12.62 87.07
C LYS A 229 4.53 -11.19 86.88
N GLY A 230 3.64 -10.20 86.78
CA GLY A 230 3.95 -8.77 86.71
C GLY A 230 4.32 -8.12 88.04
N LEU A 231 4.24 -8.86 89.16
CA LEU A 231 4.69 -8.38 90.48
C LEU A 231 6.21 -8.54 90.71
N SER A 232 7.00 -8.35 89.65
CA SER A 232 8.45 -8.18 89.72
C SER A 232 8.96 -7.33 88.55
N SER A 233 9.72 -6.26 88.88
CA SER A 233 10.43 -5.32 87.99
C SER A 233 9.64 -4.48 86.97
N SER A 234 9.36 -3.21 87.35
CA SER A 234 9.66 -2.03 86.51
C SER A 234 11.19 -1.78 86.48
N PRO A 235 11.82 -0.89 85.68
CA PRO A 235 11.34 0.26 84.86
C PRO A 235 11.75 0.11 83.36
N GLN A 236 11.70 1.06 82.40
CA GLN A 236 10.94 2.30 82.04
C GLN A 236 11.33 2.62 80.55
N PRO A 237 10.51 3.30 79.71
CA PRO A 237 10.84 3.49 78.28
C PRO A 237 11.63 4.76 77.97
N ASP A 238 12.51 4.68 76.97
CA ASP A 238 13.08 5.83 76.25
C ASP A 238 12.48 5.95 74.85
N ALA A 239 12.48 7.17 74.30
CA ALA A 239 11.62 7.59 73.19
C ALA A 239 12.39 8.24 72.02
N ILE A 240 11.64 8.64 70.98
CA ILE A 240 12.04 9.50 69.84
C ILE A 240 13.09 8.78 68.91
N GLU A 241 13.13 8.85 67.57
CA GLU A 241 12.83 9.91 66.60
C GLU A 241 12.41 9.41 65.20
N ALA A 242 11.82 10.35 64.45
CA ALA A 242 11.99 10.53 63.00
C ALA A 242 12.24 12.05 62.79
N PRO A 243 12.63 12.58 61.59
CA PRO A 243 13.14 11.95 60.36
C PRO A 243 14.42 12.64 59.80
N ALA A 244 15.00 12.12 58.71
CA ALA A 244 15.87 12.87 57.77
C ALA A 244 15.81 12.21 56.37
N SER A 245 15.66 12.84 55.20
CA SER A 245 16.06 14.16 54.62
C SER A 245 17.27 14.07 53.70
N GLY A 246 17.12 14.55 52.46
CA GLY A 246 18.16 14.75 51.44
C GLY A 246 18.11 13.79 50.22
N ASP A 247 18.40 14.21 48.98
CA ASP A 247 18.50 15.60 48.49
C ASP A 247 18.38 15.72 46.96
N ILE A 248 17.78 16.84 46.53
CA ILE A 248 17.88 17.65 45.30
C ILE A 248 18.55 17.09 44.01
N LEU A 249 17.86 17.28 42.87
CA LEU A 249 18.31 17.80 41.53
C LEU A 249 17.21 17.44 40.50
N ALA A 250 16.31 18.28 39.98
CA ALA A 250 16.34 19.68 39.56
C ALA A 250 17.20 19.97 38.31
N ASP A 251 16.60 19.94 37.11
CA ASP A 251 16.66 21.07 36.15
C ASP A 251 15.47 21.03 35.14
N SER A 252 15.25 22.20 34.55
CA SER A 252 14.26 22.73 33.61
C SER A 252 13.94 21.92 32.33
N GLY A 253 12.86 22.24 31.59
CA GLY A 253 12.00 23.43 31.71
C GLY A 253 10.64 23.36 31.03
N GLN A 254 9.79 24.32 31.40
CA GLN A 254 8.46 24.56 30.84
C GLN A 254 8.50 25.47 29.61
N GLY A 255 7.47 25.41 28.77
CA GLY A 255 7.27 26.27 27.61
C GLY A 255 5.81 26.28 27.18
N GLU A 256 4.96 26.99 27.93
CA GLU A 256 3.52 27.13 27.70
C GLU A 256 3.16 28.54 27.20
N GLN A 257 1.88 28.74 26.84
CA GLN A 257 1.22 30.00 26.39
C GLN A 257 1.37 30.29 24.87
N GLN A 258 0.30 30.26 24.06
CA GLN A 258 -0.85 31.20 23.98
C GLN A 258 -0.40 32.62 23.57
N ALA A 259 -0.93 33.32 22.56
CA ALA A 259 -2.36 33.57 22.29
C ALA A 259 -2.60 34.30 20.92
N VAL A 260 -3.86 34.74 20.70
CA VAL A 260 -4.32 35.82 19.79
C VAL A 260 -4.61 35.51 18.30
N THR A 261 -5.89 35.28 18.02
CA THR A 261 -6.66 35.71 16.82
C THR A 261 -7.17 37.16 17.10
N PRO A 262 -7.50 38.08 16.15
CA PRO A 262 -8.23 37.78 14.91
C PRO A 262 -8.05 38.72 13.67
N GLU A 263 -8.89 38.45 12.67
CA GLU A 263 -9.35 39.30 11.54
C GLU A 263 -8.36 39.83 10.48
N ARG A 264 -8.72 39.59 9.21
CA ARG A 264 -9.14 40.67 8.29
C ARG A 264 -10.06 40.17 7.17
N LYS A 265 -11.07 40.98 6.87
CA LYS A 265 -11.87 40.96 5.63
C LYS A 265 -11.12 41.72 4.52
N ASP A 266 -11.81 41.83 3.37
CA ASP A 266 -11.48 42.55 2.14
C ASP A 266 -10.63 41.70 1.16
N GLY A 267 -10.98 41.52 -0.11
CA GLY A 267 -12.08 42.10 -0.91
C GLY A 267 -11.53 42.90 -2.09
N GLN A 268 -12.25 42.87 -3.23
CA GLN A 268 -11.89 43.50 -4.53
C GLN A 268 -10.82 42.70 -5.33
N ALA A 269 -10.88 42.60 -6.66
CA ALA A 269 -11.95 42.95 -7.62
C ALA A 269 -11.81 42.07 -8.88
#